data_AF-A0A5S5MDU6-F1
#
_entry.id   AF-A0A5S5MDU6-F1
#
_cell.length_a   1.000
_cell.length_b   1.000
_cell.length_c   1.000
_cell.angle_alpha   90.00
_cell.angle_beta   90.00
_cell.angle_gamma   90.00
#
_symmetry.space_group_name_H-M   'P 1'
#
loop_
_entity.id
_entity.type
_entity.pdbx_description
1 polymer ?
#
loop_
_entity_poly.entity_id
_entity_poly.type
_entity_poly.pdbx_seq_one_letter_code
_entity_poly.pdbx_strand_id
1 'polypeptide(L)'
;MKSKIILLHTAICLLITLACMTILPADIHAVQKQKINTLHRFAWSETSGWINFRTESGTATIYKNHLEGYIWGENVGWIRLGTHTGGGSHSYLNDSAATYGVNRSDNRLSGYAWGENIGWINFGPLQGGVSIDPATGNFTGLAWSESIGWISLAGTAQDGTAYRVKTGQTEYTVSTSAGKGGKAAPSEQTVSHGESALFSILADTGYTIDTVNGCGGTLSGATYTTAGITAPCTVNAFFMPLPDILTVESGTTFLNNSEQDGIIIEEGGTVLNNGILSSMNNQGTVNGGSVSGTSFNSGLLAQSEIMEGSILHNAGGTVFGGINRGSLFGGKISGNYENRGHLSGTDADGQTGPDNIMTITQGAEVHGGDMAGELILMGLLRDLRFSAETIIFFPHWSEGGPGRLAGQIIFKDSEGLVTEIRIPDHAVFPDPESITESGLRLNLQNLSDYAQEKEWNISERKIMQAEAEESIPPLPLEYHIILKIG
;
A
#
# COMPACT_ATOMS: atom_id res chain seq x y z
N MET A 1 30.44 -34.05 7.27
CA MET A 1 30.62 -32.58 7.26
C MET A 1 29.32 -31.77 7.24
N LYS A 2 28.19 -32.27 6.73
CA LYS A 2 26.91 -31.53 6.69
C LYS A 2 26.16 -31.38 8.04
N SER A 3 26.41 -32.24 9.02
CA SER A 3 25.69 -32.21 10.31
C SER A 3 26.28 -31.23 11.36
N LYS A 4 27.54 -30.78 11.20
CA LYS A 4 28.17 -29.80 12.11
C LYS A 4 27.85 -28.34 11.78
N ILE A 5 27.37 -28.04 10.56
CA ILE A 5 27.06 -26.67 10.10
C ILE A 5 25.66 -26.23 10.56
N ILE A 6 24.73 -27.17 10.73
CA ILE A 6 23.37 -26.90 11.20
C ILE A 6 23.36 -26.56 12.71
N LEU A 7 24.23 -27.18 13.51
CA LEU A 7 24.38 -26.84 14.93
C LEU A 7 25.06 -25.48 15.17
N LEU A 8 25.86 -24.98 14.22
CA LEU A 8 26.50 -23.67 14.35
C LEU A 8 25.54 -22.52 13.99
N HIS A 9 24.64 -22.73 13.02
CA HIS A 9 23.61 -21.75 12.66
C HIS A 9 22.51 -21.65 13.72
N THR A 10 22.08 -22.76 14.33
CA THR A 10 21.10 -22.72 15.43
C THR A 10 21.69 -22.13 16.71
N ALA A 11 22.98 -22.36 17.00
CA ALA A 11 23.66 -21.75 18.15
C ALA A 11 23.89 -20.23 17.98
N ILE A 12 24.22 -19.76 16.77
CA ILE A 12 24.38 -18.32 16.48
C ILE A 12 23.02 -17.61 16.44
N CYS A 13 21.96 -18.25 15.92
CA CYS A 13 20.60 -17.73 16.04
C CYS A 13 20.12 -17.64 17.49
N LEU A 14 20.46 -18.61 18.35
CA LEU A 14 20.06 -18.60 19.77
C LEU A 14 20.86 -17.59 20.61
N LEU A 15 22.11 -17.28 20.24
CA LEU A 15 22.93 -16.25 20.89
C LEU A 15 22.54 -14.82 20.47
N ILE A 16 22.04 -14.62 19.25
CA ILE A 16 21.55 -13.32 18.78
C ILE A 16 20.13 -13.03 19.30
N THR A 17 19.28 -14.05 19.48
CA THR A 17 17.96 -13.88 20.11
C THR A 17 18.04 -13.66 21.62
N LEU A 18 19.04 -14.22 22.32
CA LEU A 18 19.22 -14.03 23.77
C LEU A 18 19.96 -12.73 24.14
N ALA A 19 20.71 -12.12 23.22
CA ALA A 19 21.30 -10.79 23.41
C ALA A 19 20.33 -9.63 23.07
N CYS A 20 19.16 -9.93 22.50
CA CYS A 20 18.12 -8.96 22.14
C CYS A 20 17.02 -8.81 23.23
N MET A 21 17.24 -9.39 24.41
CA MET A 21 16.33 -9.27 25.55
C MET A 21 17.13 -8.80 26.76
N THR A 22 16.82 -7.61 27.27
CA THR A 22 17.47 -6.88 28.40
C THR A 22 18.59 -5.89 28.04
N ILE A 23 18.46 -5.18 26.93
CA ILE A 23 18.57 -3.71 27.08
C ILE A 23 17.20 -3.29 27.56
N LEU A 24 17.03 -3.17 28.88
CA LEU A 24 15.93 -2.36 29.40
C LEU A 24 16.04 -1.03 28.63
N PRO A 25 14.97 -0.54 27.98
CA PRO A 25 15.01 0.84 27.54
C PRO A 25 15.42 1.62 28.79
N ALA A 26 16.54 2.35 28.71
CA ALA A 26 16.80 3.36 29.72
C ALA A 26 15.48 4.09 29.85
N ASP A 27 14.85 4.05 31.03
CA ASP A 27 13.57 4.70 31.21
C ASP A 27 13.78 6.17 30.87
N ILE A 28 13.48 6.54 29.62
CA ILE A 28 13.18 7.90 29.25
C ILE A 28 11.84 8.10 29.93
N HIS A 29 11.90 8.39 31.23
CA HIS A 29 10.78 8.92 31.99
C HIS A 29 10.49 10.28 31.37
N ALA A 30 9.78 10.27 30.26
CA ALA A 30 9.35 11.49 29.63
C ALA A 30 8.46 12.22 30.64
N VAL A 31 8.76 13.51 30.76
CA VAL A 31 8.43 14.27 31.95
C VAL A 31 6.94 14.61 31.87
N GLN A 32 6.15 14.09 32.80
CA GLN A 32 4.76 14.50 32.95
C GLN A 32 4.74 16.01 33.25
N LYS A 33 4.25 16.80 32.28
CA LYS A 33 4.12 18.25 32.41
C LYS A 33 2.67 18.67 32.27
N GLN A 34 2.30 19.68 33.04
CA GLN A 34 0.99 20.32 32.99
C GLN A 34 1.19 21.83 32.84
N LYS A 35 0.61 22.43 31.81
CA LYS A 35 0.48 23.90 31.74
C LYS A 35 -0.67 24.36 32.60
N ILE A 36 -0.75 25.64 32.93
CA ILE A 36 -1.93 26.21 33.62
C ILE A 36 -3.16 26.21 32.71
N ASN A 37 -4.36 26.03 33.27
CA ASN A 37 -5.62 26.06 32.52
C ASN A 37 -5.83 27.44 31.85
N THR A 38 -6.36 27.47 30.63
CA THR A 38 -6.53 28.73 29.88
C THR A 38 -7.59 29.67 30.46
N LEU A 39 -8.60 29.12 31.14
CA LEU A 39 -9.67 29.89 31.78
C LEU A 39 -9.36 30.21 33.26
N HIS A 40 -8.73 29.26 33.96
CA HIS A 40 -8.42 29.36 35.38
C HIS A 40 -6.91 29.57 35.60
N ARG A 41 -6.47 30.81 35.40
CA ARG A 41 -5.06 31.21 35.36
C ARG A 41 -4.68 32.41 36.22
N PHE A 42 -5.62 32.99 36.96
CA PHE A 42 -5.40 34.25 37.65
C PHE A 42 -5.30 34.05 39.17
N ALA A 43 -4.30 34.70 39.75
CA ALA A 43 -4.12 34.94 41.17
C ALA A 43 -4.27 36.44 41.46
N TRP A 44 -4.46 36.82 42.72
CA TRP A 44 -4.69 38.20 43.12
C TRP A 44 -3.85 38.59 44.33
N SER A 45 -3.32 39.81 44.32
CA SER A 45 -2.82 40.49 45.52
C SER A 45 -3.53 41.83 45.69
N GLU A 46 -3.87 42.17 46.93
CA GLU A 46 -4.50 43.47 47.25
C GLU A 46 -3.57 44.66 46.98
N THR A 47 -2.25 44.43 46.92
CA THR A 47 -1.25 45.48 46.71
C THR A 47 -0.79 45.57 45.25
N SER A 48 -0.78 44.46 44.51
CA SER A 48 -0.27 44.43 43.12
C SER A 48 -1.30 44.08 42.05
N GLY A 49 -2.53 43.75 42.43
CA GLY A 49 -3.59 43.38 41.49
C GLY A 49 -3.43 41.97 40.90
N TRP A 50 -3.86 41.81 39.65
CA TRP A 50 -3.93 40.51 38.98
C TRP A 50 -2.56 39.96 38.57
N ILE A 51 -2.35 38.69 38.86
CA ILE A 51 -1.19 37.90 38.40
C ILE A 51 -1.68 36.77 37.51
N ASN A 52 -1.25 36.78 36.25
CA ASN A 52 -1.59 35.81 35.23
C ASN A 52 -0.51 34.73 35.12
N PHE A 53 -0.88 33.49 35.44
CA PHE A 53 -0.01 32.33 35.38
C PHE A 53 0.11 31.71 33.97
N ARG A 54 -0.70 32.17 33.01
CA ARG A 54 -0.65 31.74 31.61
C ARG A 54 -0.98 32.88 30.65
N THR A 55 0.07 33.58 30.25
CA THR A 55 0.04 34.55 29.14
C THR A 55 0.42 33.87 27.82
N GLU A 56 0.32 34.60 26.72
CA GLU A 56 0.80 34.13 25.40
C GLU A 56 2.33 34.06 25.32
N SER A 57 3.04 34.92 26.06
CA SER A 57 4.50 35.04 26.01
C SER A 57 5.23 34.40 27.20
N GLY A 58 4.49 33.88 28.18
CA GLY A 58 5.03 33.26 29.39
C GLY A 58 3.96 32.46 30.13
N THR A 59 4.28 31.22 30.51
CA THR A 59 3.39 30.34 31.26
C THR A 59 4.14 29.65 32.38
N ALA A 60 3.47 29.46 33.51
CA ALA A 60 3.88 28.48 34.50
C ALA A 60 3.71 27.07 33.92
N THR A 61 4.75 26.26 34.03
CA THR A 61 4.74 24.84 33.69
C THR A 61 4.99 24.03 34.95
N ILE A 62 4.08 23.10 35.24
CA ILE A 62 4.08 22.29 36.44
C ILE A 62 4.68 20.93 36.09
N TYR A 63 5.79 20.62 36.72
CA TYR A 63 6.42 19.31 36.68
C TYR A 63 6.12 18.54 37.98
N LYS A 64 6.59 17.30 38.05
CA LYS A 64 6.39 16.42 39.21
C LYS A 64 6.93 17.05 40.50
N ASN A 65 8.10 17.67 40.45
CA ASN A 65 8.85 18.14 41.62
C ASN A 65 9.16 19.64 41.65
N HIS A 66 8.81 20.39 40.61
CA HIS A 66 9.10 21.82 40.53
C HIS A 66 8.21 22.53 39.51
N LEU A 67 8.29 23.86 39.51
CA LEU A 67 7.70 24.72 38.49
C LEU A 67 8.79 25.42 37.68
N GLU A 68 8.49 25.67 36.40
CA GLU A 68 9.32 26.48 35.49
C GLU A 68 8.50 27.57 34.81
N GLY A 69 9.20 28.52 34.20
CA GLY A 69 8.62 29.55 33.33
C GLY A 69 8.40 30.88 34.02
N TYR A 70 7.58 31.70 33.38
CA TYR A 70 7.31 33.08 33.77
C TYR A 70 5.81 33.31 33.90
N ILE A 71 5.45 34.10 34.92
CA ILE A 71 4.10 34.61 35.15
C ILE A 71 4.14 36.13 35.12
N TRP A 72 3.01 36.76 34.83
CA TRP A 72 2.93 38.21 34.64
C TRP A 72 2.01 38.83 35.67
N GLY A 73 2.48 39.81 36.45
CA GLY A 73 1.62 40.64 37.28
C GLY A 73 1.43 42.02 36.66
N GLU A 74 0.19 42.49 36.56
CA GLU A 74 -0.15 43.70 35.79
C GLU A 74 0.56 44.97 36.27
N ASN A 75 0.81 45.08 37.58
CA ASN A 75 1.47 46.24 38.20
C ASN A 75 2.93 45.97 38.60
N VAL A 76 3.46 44.78 38.32
CA VAL A 76 4.76 44.31 38.86
C VAL A 76 5.68 43.71 37.80
N GLY A 77 5.14 43.38 36.63
CA GLY A 77 5.88 42.84 35.50
C GLY A 77 6.11 41.33 35.58
N TRP A 78 7.20 40.87 34.95
CA TRP A 78 7.55 39.45 34.86
C TRP A 78 8.08 38.91 36.18
N ILE A 79 7.58 37.73 36.54
CA ILE A 79 8.00 36.95 37.70
C ILE A 79 8.47 35.59 37.18
N ARG A 80 9.73 35.24 37.47
CA ARG A 80 10.34 33.97 37.09
C ARG A 80 10.17 32.95 38.21
N LEU A 81 9.63 31.77 37.88
CA LEU A 81 9.32 30.71 38.85
C LEU A 81 10.51 29.86 39.27
N GLY A 82 11.65 30.00 38.59
CA GLY A 82 12.89 29.33 38.96
C GLY A 82 13.97 29.46 37.91
N THR A 83 15.18 29.12 38.30
CA THR A 83 16.40 29.25 37.47
C THR A 83 16.54 28.15 36.43
N HIS A 84 15.88 27.01 36.61
CA HIS A 84 15.93 25.87 35.71
C HIS A 84 14.95 26.04 34.54
N THR A 85 15.35 25.55 33.38
CA THR A 85 14.56 25.58 32.15
C THR A 85 14.84 24.34 31.33
N GLY A 86 13.81 23.79 30.68
CA GLY A 86 13.96 22.65 29.77
C GLY A 86 13.30 21.37 30.27
N GLY A 87 12.65 21.43 31.44
CA GLY A 87 11.96 20.31 32.06
C GLY A 87 12.91 19.31 32.72
N GLY A 88 12.36 18.14 33.05
CA GLY A 88 13.07 17.06 33.73
C GLY A 88 12.65 16.88 35.19
N SER A 89 13.34 15.98 35.88
CA SER A 89 13.30 15.93 37.34
C SER A 89 14.28 16.99 37.86
N HIS A 90 13.80 17.94 38.65
CA HIS A 90 14.64 18.97 39.26
C HIS A 90 14.12 19.38 40.64
N SER A 91 15.02 19.78 41.53
CA SER A 91 14.66 20.36 42.82
C SER A 91 15.63 21.50 43.15
N TYR A 92 15.07 22.69 43.33
CA TYR A 92 15.80 23.90 43.65
C TYR A 92 16.33 23.85 45.09
N LEU A 93 17.62 24.10 45.28
CA LEU A 93 18.23 24.17 46.62
C LEU A 93 17.69 25.36 47.42
N ASN A 94 17.31 26.45 46.75
CA ASN A 94 16.80 27.68 47.36
C ASN A 94 17.73 28.28 48.43
N ASP A 95 19.05 28.20 48.21
CA ASP A 95 20.10 28.72 49.09
C ASP A 95 20.86 29.93 48.51
N SER A 96 20.60 30.30 47.24
CA SER A 96 21.24 31.44 46.58
C SER A 96 20.40 32.02 45.43
N ALA A 97 20.81 33.19 44.93
CA ALA A 97 20.22 33.80 43.74
C ALA A 97 20.46 33.02 42.43
N ALA A 98 21.34 32.01 42.42
CA ALA A 98 21.59 31.17 41.25
C ALA A 98 20.80 29.84 41.28
N THR A 99 20.20 29.49 42.43
CA THR A 99 19.58 28.18 42.70
C THR A 99 18.14 28.29 43.19
N TYR A 100 17.53 29.48 43.07
CA TYR A 100 16.15 29.70 43.49
C TYR A 100 15.14 29.06 42.52
N GLY A 101 13.99 28.72 43.08
CA GLY A 101 12.81 28.35 42.32
C GLY A 101 11.72 27.72 43.18
N VAL A 102 10.55 27.57 42.59
CA VAL A 102 9.37 26.98 43.24
C VAL A 102 9.43 25.46 43.11
N ASN A 103 9.67 24.79 44.22
CA ASN A 103 9.62 23.35 44.36
C ASN A 103 8.20 22.86 44.61
N ARG A 104 7.95 21.61 44.26
CA ARG A 104 6.71 20.88 44.54
C ARG A 104 7.04 19.56 45.23
N SER A 105 6.46 19.33 46.40
CA SER A 105 6.46 18.04 47.07
C SER A 105 5.01 17.59 47.23
N ASP A 106 4.62 16.57 46.48
CA ASP A 106 3.24 16.08 46.38
C ASP A 106 2.24 17.19 45.99
N ASN A 107 1.48 17.67 46.99
CA ASN A 107 0.48 18.71 46.85
C ASN A 107 0.95 20.07 47.37
N ARG A 108 2.14 20.22 47.95
CA ARG A 108 2.58 21.50 48.54
C ARG A 108 3.75 22.12 47.77
N LEU A 109 3.69 23.43 47.60
CA LEU A 109 4.77 24.21 47.01
C LEU A 109 5.69 24.80 48.09
N SER A 110 6.93 25.04 47.72
CA SER A 110 7.95 25.65 48.57
C SER A 110 8.98 26.40 47.72
N GLY A 111 9.87 27.13 48.36
CA GLY A 111 10.89 27.92 47.67
C GLY A 111 10.36 29.25 47.16
N TYR A 112 11.10 29.84 46.21
CA TYR A 112 10.94 31.25 45.87
C TYR A 112 10.84 31.48 44.37
N ALA A 113 9.96 32.41 43.98
CA ALA A 113 10.00 33.05 42.66
C ALA A 113 10.61 34.46 42.80
N TRP A 114 11.06 35.01 41.68
CA TRP A 114 11.71 36.33 41.64
C TRP A 114 11.05 37.23 40.60
N GLY A 115 10.66 38.44 41.00
CA GLY A 115 10.25 39.52 40.11
C GLY A 115 11.21 40.70 40.18
N GLU A 116 11.64 41.23 39.04
CA GLU A 116 12.67 42.27 38.98
C GLU A 116 12.27 43.57 39.70
N ASN A 117 10.97 43.89 39.74
CA ASN A 117 10.44 45.10 40.36
C ASN A 117 9.94 44.92 41.80
N ILE A 118 9.84 43.67 42.28
CA ILE A 118 9.15 43.33 43.55
C ILE A 118 9.92 42.37 44.43
N GLY A 119 11.08 41.90 43.97
CA GLY A 119 11.94 40.99 44.70
C GLY A 119 11.34 39.58 44.85
N TRP A 120 11.60 38.99 46.01
CA TRP A 120 11.28 37.58 46.30
C TRP A 120 9.79 37.36 46.59
N ILE A 121 9.28 36.25 46.08
CA ILE A 121 7.96 35.72 46.40
C ILE A 121 8.13 34.32 46.99
N ASN A 122 7.76 34.14 48.25
CA ASN A 122 7.80 32.86 48.94
C ASN A 122 6.50 32.08 48.69
N PHE A 123 6.62 30.87 48.13
CA PHE A 123 5.47 29.98 47.87
C PHE A 123 5.15 29.02 49.03
N GLY A 124 5.97 29.00 50.08
CA GLY A 124 5.76 28.20 51.30
C GLY A 124 5.94 28.98 52.62
N PRO A 125 5.33 30.17 52.81
CA PRO A 125 5.44 30.91 54.08
C PRO A 125 4.72 30.22 55.25
N LEU A 126 5.21 30.42 56.48
CA LEU A 126 4.74 29.75 57.70
C LEU A 126 3.25 29.97 58.05
N GLN A 127 2.65 31.09 57.62
CA GLN A 127 1.23 31.44 57.86
C GLN A 127 0.40 31.44 56.58
N GLY A 128 0.90 30.77 55.54
CA GLY A 128 0.22 30.59 54.26
C GLY A 128 0.69 29.31 53.60
N GLY A 129 1.26 29.43 52.41
CA GLY A 129 1.75 28.30 51.64
C GLY A 129 0.77 27.94 50.53
N VAL A 130 1.33 27.66 49.36
CA VAL A 130 0.56 27.28 48.18
C VAL A 130 0.50 25.76 48.07
N SER A 131 -0.67 25.23 47.75
CA SER A 131 -0.85 23.81 47.47
C SER A 131 -1.58 23.59 46.15
N ILE A 132 -1.32 22.48 45.48
CA ILE A 132 -2.00 22.02 44.28
C ILE A 132 -2.77 20.76 44.63
N ASP A 133 -4.10 20.81 44.56
CA ASP A 133 -4.94 19.64 44.74
C ASP A 133 -4.66 18.63 43.60
N PRO A 134 -4.20 17.40 43.91
CA PRO A 134 -3.87 16.42 42.88
C PRO A 134 -5.09 15.87 42.13
N ALA A 135 -6.29 15.92 42.73
CA ALA A 135 -7.53 15.44 42.10
C ALA A 135 -8.15 16.50 41.19
N THR A 136 -8.17 17.75 41.65
CA THR A 136 -8.84 18.83 40.90
C THR A 136 -7.89 19.70 40.08
N GLY A 137 -6.59 19.68 40.38
CA GLY A 137 -5.59 20.57 39.79
C GLY A 137 -5.66 22.01 40.31
N ASN A 138 -6.55 22.33 41.25
CA ASN A 138 -6.71 23.69 41.75
C ASN A 138 -5.54 24.06 42.67
N PHE A 139 -5.02 25.27 42.48
CA PHE A 139 -4.11 25.88 43.43
C PHE A 139 -4.92 26.51 44.56
N THR A 140 -4.43 26.37 45.78
CA THR A 140 -5.02 26.95 46.99
C THR A 140 -3.95 27.55 47.88
N GLY A 141 -4.37 28.39 48.83
CA GLY A 141 -3.47 29.04 49.78
C GLY A 141 -2.88 30.36 49.29
N LEU A 142 -1.85 30.82 50.00
CA LEU A 142 -1.30 32.17 49.88
C LEU A 142 0.23 32.12 49.71
N ALA A 143 0.74 32.79 48.69
CA ALA A 143 2.16 33.14 48.59
C ALA A 143 2.40 34.52 49.24
N TRP A 144 3.64 34.79 49.65
CA TRP A 144 4.00 36.04 50.33
C TRP A 144 5.15 36.75 49.64
N SER A 145 5.04 38.06 49.48
CA SER A 145 6.14 38.95 49.12
C SER A 145 6.17 40.14 50.06
N GLU A 146 7.37 40.59 50.44
CA GLU A 146 7.54 41.77 51.29
C GLU A 146 7.10 43.06 50.59
N SER A 147 7.16 43.10 49.25
CA SER A 147 6.84 44.29 48.46
C SER A 147 5.39 44.37 47.99
N ILE A 148 4.71 43.22 47.85
CA ILE A 148 3.33 43.17 47.32
C ILE A 148 2.36 42.34 48.17
N GLY A 149 2.76 42.02 49.40
CA GLY A 149 1.91 41.37 50.39
C GLY A 149 1.50 39.95 50.02
N TRP A 150 0.31 39.57 50.49
CA TRP A 150 -0.26 38.25 50.25
C TRP A 150 -0.82 38.11 48.83
N ILE A 151 -0.45 37.03 48.17
CA ILE A 151 -0.94 36.64 46.85
C ILE A 151 -1.83 35.41 47.02
N SER A 152 -3.11 35.57 46.74
CA SER A 152 -4.11 34.49 46.78
C SER A 152 -4.22 33.78 45.44
N LEU A 153 -4.11 32.44 45.48
CA LEU A 153 -4.16 31.59 44.30
C LEU A 153 -5.60 31.20 43.90
N ALA A 154 -6.57 31.46 44.78
CA ALA A 154 -7.99 31.29 44.53
C ALA A 154 -8.82 32.19 45.44
N GLY A 155 -9.94 32.71 44.95
CA GLY A 155 -10.82 33.56 45.73
C GLY A 155 -11.95 34.15 44.90
N THR A 156 -12.56 35.20 45.42
CA THR A 156 -13.63 35.95 44.76
C THR A 156 -13.22 37.41 44.67
N ALA A 157 -13.25 37.97 43.45
CA ALA A 157 -12.98 39.38 43.20
C ALA A 157 -14.11 40.27 43.75
N GLN A 158 -13.87 41.58 43.82
CA GLN A 158 -14.82 42.55 44.38
C GLN A 158 -16.15 42.60 43.64
N ASP A 159 -16.16 42.27 42.34
CA ASP A 159 -17.35 42.18 41.48
C ASP A 159 -18.11 40.84 41.65
N GLY A 160 -17.66 39.96 42.55
CA GLY A 160 -18.24 38.63 42.77
C GLY A 160 -17.70 37.53 41.86
N THR A 161 -16.78 37.84 40.94
CA THR A 161 -16.21 36.85 40.03
C THR A 161 -15.21 35.96 40.75
N ALA A 162 -15.41 34.63 40.70
CA ALA A 162 -14.43 33.70 41.25
C ALA A 162 -13.18 33.61 40.37
N TYR A 163 -12.00 33.81 40.97
CA TYR A 163 -10.71 33.60 40.31
C TYR A 163 -9.99 32.42 40.94
N ARG A 164 -9.15 31.74 40.15
CA ARG A 164 -8.25 30.69 40.62
C ARG A 164 -7.15 30.41 39.60
N VAL A 165 -6.05 29.86 40.09
CA VAL A 165 -5.04 29.18 39.30
C VAL A 165 -5.33 27.67 39.33
N LYS A 166 -5.33 27.02 38.16
CA LYS A 166 -5.59 25.58 38.03
C LYS A 166 -4.62 24.97 37.03
N THR A 167 -4.17 23.74 37.25
CA THR A 167 -3.47 22.97 36.22
C THR A 167 -4.41 22.66 35.05
N GLY A 168 -3.84 22.60 33.86
CA GLY A 168 -4.47 22.15 32.63
C GLY A 168 -4.35 20.63 32.46
N GLN A 169 -4.76 20.13 31.30
CA GLN A 169 -4.67 18.71 30.98
C GLN A 169 -3.21 18.25 30.95
N THR A 170 -2.95 17.03 31.41
CA THR A 170 -1.63 16.38 31.28
C THR A 170 -1.29 16.21 29.80
N GLU A 171 -0.07 16.55 29.41
CA GLU A 171 0.42 16.40 28.03
C GLU A 171 1.50 15.30 27.94
N TYR A 172 1.51 14.57 26.83
CA TYR A 172 2.52 13.57 26.49
C TYR A 172 3.13 13.84 25.13
N THR A 173 4.43 13.59 24.99
CA THR A 173 5.14 13.67 23.71
C THR A 173 5.24 12.28 23.10
N VAL A 174 4.82 12.17 21.84
CA VAL A 174 4.99 11.00 21.00
C VAL A 174 6.09 11.30 19.99
N SER A 175 7.13 10.49 19.93
CA SER A 175 8.22 10.63 18.96
C SER A 175 8.06 9.68 17.78
N THR A 176 8.75 9.96 16.69
CA THR A 176 8.85 9.04 15.55
C THR A 176 10.29 8.61 15.29
N SER A 177 10.44 7.38 14.79
CA SER A 177 11.69 6.84 14.27
C SER A 177 11.43 6.22 12.91
N ALA A 178 12.21 6.60 11.90
CA ALA A 178 12.08 6.08 10.55
C ALA A 178 13.37 5.36 10.14
N GLY A 179 13.24 4.13 9.63
CA GLY A 179 14.33 3.38 9.03
C GLY A 179 14.79 3.96 7.68
N LYS A 180 15.81 3.34 7.07
CA LYS A 180 16.26 3.68 5.72
C LYS A 180 15.11 3.48 4.72
N GLY A 181 14.95 4.39 3.77
CA GLY A 181 13.97 4.27 2.69
C GLY A 181 12.66 5.04 2.91
N GLY A 182 12.61 5.91 3.91
CA GLY A 182 11.49 6.82 4.09
C GLY A 182 11.63 7.71 5.31
N LYS A 183 10.55 8.43 5.62
CA LYS A 183 10.47 9.46 6.66
C LYS A 183 9.13 9.41 7.38
N ALA A 184 9.14 9.85 8.64
CA ALA A 184 7.94 10.09 9.43
C ALA A 184 7.92 11.57 9.86
N ALA A 185 6.77 12.23 9.71
CA ALA A 185 6.60 13.65 10.04
C ALA A 185 5.29 13.91 10.81
N PRO A 186 5.32 14.75 11.87
CA PRO A 186 6.50 15.38 12.46
C PRO A 186 7.43 14.37 13.18
N SER A 187 8.65 14.79 13.51
CA SER A 187 9.60 13.95 14.30
C SER A 187 9.13 13.68 15.72
N GLU A 188 8.26 14.56 16.23
CA GLU A 188 7.54 14.40 17.48
C GLU A 188 6.26 15.24 17.47
N GLN A 189 5.26 14.82 18.25
CA GLN A 189 4.02 15.55 18.47
C GLN A 189 3.66 15.49 19.96
N THR A 190 3.26 16.62 20.54
CA THR A 190 2.72 16.65 21.92
C THR A 190 1.20 16.68 21.87
N VAL A 191 0.57 15.78 22.62
CA VAL A 191 -0.89 15.63 22.70
C VAL A 191 -1.36 15.59 24.16
N SER A 192 -2.61 15.98 24.39
CA SER A 192 -3.22 15.86 25.71
C SER A 192 -3.50 14.40 26.08
N HIS A 193 -3.55 14.09 27.37
CA HIS A 193 -3.86 12.76 27.87
C HIS A 193 -5.19 12.24 27.29
N GLY A 194 -5.13 11.06 26.66
CA GLY A 194 -6.26 10.38 26.02
C GLY A 194 -6.48 10.76 24.56
N GLU A 195 -5.86 11.85 24.07
CA GLU A 195 -5.92 12.24 22.66
C GLU A 195 -4.96 11.40 21.81
N SER A 196 -5.23 11.35 20.51
CA SER A 196 -4.40 10.63 19.54
C SER A 196 -3.44 11.58 18.81
N ALA A 197 -2.28 11.07 18.41
CA ALA A 197 -1.32 11.76 17.55
C ALA A 197 -1.43 11.26 16.10
N LEU A 198 -1.05 12.13 15.15
CA LEU A 198 -1.13 11.85 13.71
C LEU A 198 0.24 12.06 13.08
N PHE A 199 0.72 11.05 12.36
CA PHE A 199 1.99 11.10 11.66
C PHE A 199 1.81 10.75 10.19
N SER A 200 2.45 11.52 9.32
CA SER A 200 2.57 11.18 7.90
C SER A 200 3.81 10.33 7.69
N ILE A 201 3.62 9.16 7.08
CA ILE A 201 4.65 8.19 6.74
C ILE A 201 4.85 8.24 5.22
N LEU A 202 6.04 8.63 4.79
CA LEU A 202 6.38 8.79 3.39
C LEU A 202 7.57 7.90 3.02
N ALA A 203 7.36 6.96 2.11
CA ALA A 203 8.46 6.18 1.54
C ALA A 203 9.25 7.03 0.53
N ASP A 204 10.56 6.86 0.49
CA ASP A 204 11.41 7.47 -0.53
C ASP A 204 11.22 6.75 -1.89
N THR A 205 11.65 7.39 -2.98
CA THR A 205 11.63 6.77 -4.31
C THR A 205 12.39 5.44 -4.31
N GLY A 206 11.76 4.39 -4.86
CA GLY A 206 12.33 3.05 -4.88
C GLY A 206 12.09 2.25 -3.60
N TYR A 207 11.26 2.74 -2.67
CA TYR A 207 10.86 2.03 -1.47
C TYR A 207 9.33 1.99 -1.34
N THR A 208 8.84 1.05 -0.53
CA THR A 208 7.47 1.01 -0.03
C THR A 208 7.47 0.91 1.48
N ILE A 209 6.34 1.29 2.10
CA ILE A 209 6.12 1.08 3.54
C ILE A 209 6.01 -0.43 3.76
N ASP A 210 6.91 -0.97 4.58
CA ASP A 210 6.88 -2.37 4.99
C ASP A 210 5.94 -2.50 6.20
N THR A 211 6.30 -1.85 7.31
CA THR A 211 5.50 -1.86 8.53
C THR A 211 5.60 -0.55 9.30
N VAL A 212 4.54 -0.20 10.02
CA VAL A 212 4.53 0.91 10.98
C VAL A 212 3.92 0.41 12.29
N ASN A 213 4.62 0.60 13.41
CA ASN A 213 4.19 0.11 14.71
C ASN A 213 4.50 1.11 15.84
N GLY A 214 3.99 0.81 17.04
CA GLY A 214 4.17 1.65 18.23
C GLY A 214 2.94 2.48 18.59
N CYS A 215 2.84 2.90 19.86
CA CYS A 215 1.73 3.73 20.36
C CYS A 215 0.30 3.18 20.12
N GLY A 216 0.17 1.86 19.89
CA GLY A 216 -1.11 1.18 19.66
C GLY A 216 -1.90 1.69 18.44
N GLY A 217 -1.23 2.30 17.46
CA GLY A 217 -1.88 2.94 16.32
C GLY A 217 -2.15 2.05 15.11
N THR A 218 -2.79 2.64 14.11
CA THR A 218 -3.12 2.01 12.81
C THR A 218 -2.70 2.91 11.65
N LEU A 219 -2.21 2.31 10.57
CA LEU A 219 -1.88 2.99 9.32
C LEU A 219 -3.08 2.95 8.36
N SER A 220 -3.45 4.09 7.79
CA SER A 220 -4.42 4.18 6.69
C SER A 220 -3.85 5.08 5.60
N GLY A 221 -3.58 4.50 4.42
CA GLY A 221 -2.80 5.17 3.37
C GLY A 221 -1.40 5.53 3.87
N ALA A 222 -1.09 6.83 3.88
CA ALA A 222 0.17 7.38 4.39
C ALA A 222 0.06 7.97 5.81
N THR A 223 -1.11 7.85 6.47
CA THR A 223 -1.35 8.47 7.77
C THR A 223 -1.41 7.41 8.86
N TYR A 224 -0.51 7.53 9.84
CA TYR A 224 -0.52 6.72 11.05
C TYR A 224 -1.23 7.46 12.18
N THR A 225 -2.27 6.85 12.73
CA THR A 225 -3.06 7.39 13.85
C THR A 225 -2.80 6.54 15.07
N THR A 226 -2.28 7.12 16.15
CA THR A 226 -2.06 6.39 17.42
C THR A 226 -3.38 6.08 18.12
N ALA A 227 -3.35 5.19 19.11
CA ALA A 227 -4.42 5.15 20.10
C ALA A 227 -4.38 6.40 21.01
N GLY A 228 -5.35 6.52 21.92
CA GLY A 228 -5.36 7.55 22.94
C GLY A 228 -4.12 7.48 23.84
N ILE A 229 -3.35 8.56 23.90
CA ILE A 229 -2.03 8.57 24.55
C ILE A 229 -2.17 8.79 26.06
N THR A 230 -1.76 7.79 26.82
CA THR A 230 -1.78 7.83 28.30
C THR A 230 -0.38 7.84 28.92
N ALA A 231 0.65 7.65 28.11
CA ALA A 231 2.06 7.76 28.46
C ALA A 231 2.88 8.09 27.20
N PRO A 232 4.09 8.64 27.33
CA PRO A 232 5.01 8.86 26.21
C PRO A 232 5.33 7.56 25.48
N CYS A 233 5.44 7.61 24.15
CA CYS A 233 5.71 6.45 23.32
C CYS A 233 6.37 6.86 21.99
N THR A 234 6.85 5.88 21.23
CA THR A 234 7.49 6.08 19.92
C THR A 234 6.77 5.28 18.84
N VAL A 235 6.54 5.92 17.68
CA VAL A 235 6.09 5.28 16.45
C VAL A 235 7.31 4.94 15.59
N ASN A 236 7.45 3.68 15.19
CA ASN A 236 8.55 3.23 14.32
C ASN A 236 8.01 2.88 12.94
N ALA A 237 8.62 3.46 11.90
CA ALA A 237 8.31 3.19 10.50
C ALA A 237 9.47 2.46 9.82
N PHE A 238 9.16 1.36 9.14
CA PHE A 238 10.09 0.51 8.41
C PHE A 238 9.72 0.49 6.93
N PHE A 239 10.73 0.47 6.07
CA PHE A 239 10.58 0.52 4.62
C PHE A 239 11.40 -0.58 3.99
N MET A 240 10.91 -1.11 2.86
CA MET A 240 11.63 -2.09 2.06
C MET A 240 11.81 -1.56 0.63
N PRO A 241 12.93 -1.87 -0.05
CA PRO A 241 13.12 -1.46 -1.43
C PRO A 241 12.07 -2.12 -2.33
N LEU A 242 11.59 -1.38 -3.32
CA LEU A 242 10.82 -1.93 -4.43
C LEU A 242 11.74 -2.86 -5.26
N PRO A 243 11.21 -3.93 -5.86
CA PRO A 243 11.99 -4.75 -6.76
C PRO A 243 12.47 -3.93 -7.95
N ASP A 244 13.75 -4.09 -8.31
CA ASP A 244 14.31 -3.53 -9.53
C ASP A 244 13.63 -4.22 -10.72
N ILE A 245 12.88 -3.45 -11.51
CA ILE A 245 12.32 -3.96 -12.76
C ILE A 245 13.42 -3.91 -13.82
N LEU A 246 13.68 -5.06 -14.45
CA LEU A 246 14.57 -5.13 -15.59
C LEU A 246 13.87 -4.53 -16.83
N THR A 247 14.51 -3.55 -17.46
CA THR A 247 14.08 -2.97 -18.74
C THR A 247 15.08 -3.31 -19.84
N VAL A 248 14.59 -3.86 -20.96
CA VAL A 248 15.39 -4.16 -22.15
C VAL A 248 15.14 -3.06 -23.17
N GLU A 249 16.12 -2.17 -23.32
CA GLU A 249 16.02 -0.96 -24.15
C GLU A 249 16.18 -1.26 -25.65
N SER A 250 15.74 -0.30 -26.48
CA SER A 250 15.83 -0.37 -27.93
C SER A 250 17.26 -0.63 -28.43
N GLY A 251 17.42 -1.57 -29.36
CA GLY A 251 18.72 -1.93 -29.94
C GLY A 251 19.60 -2.81 -29.04
N THR A 252 19.10 -3.22 -27.87
CA THR A 252 19.82 -4.13 -26.96
C THR A 252 19.30 -5.56 -27.08
N THR A 253 20.13 -6.52 -26.67
CA THR A 253 19.76 -7.93 -26.57
C THR A 253 20.03 -8.44 -25.17
N PHE A 254 19.00 -8.97 -24.52
CA PHE A 254 19.09 -9.62 -23.22
C PHE A 254 18.99 -11.15 -23.39
N LEU A 255 19.96 -11.86 -22.83
CA LEU A 255 19.93 -13.34 -22.77
C LEU A 255 19.33 -13.75 -21.42
N ASN A 256 18.07 -14.19 -21.43
CA ASN A 256 17.44 -14.70 -20.23
C ASN A 256 17.66 -16.21 -20.09
N ASN A 257 18.27 -16.64 -18.97
CA ASN A 257 18.42 -18.05 -18.60
C ASN A 257 17.85 -18.35 -17.20
N SER A 258 17.00 -17.47 -16.67
CA SER A 258 16.39 -17.61 -15.35
C SER A 258 14.92 -17.19 -15.38
N GLU A 259 14.28 -17.21 -14.22
CA GLU A 259 12.99 -16.55 -14.03
C GLU A 259 13.20 -15.03 -13.92
N GLN A 260 12.33 -14.26 -14.57
CA GLN A 260 12.24 -12.80 -14.50
C GLN A 260 10.79 -12.41 -14.29
N ASP A 261 10.53 -11.59 -13.27
CA ASP A 261 9.18 -11.10 -12.98
C ASP A 261 9.07 -9.61 -13.28
N GLY A 262 8.01 -9.24 -14.00
CA GLY A 262 7.70 -7.84 -14.30
C GLY A 262 8.61 -7.18 -15.34
N ILE A 263 9.37 -7.97 -16.12
CA ILE A 263 10.30 -7.44 -17.13
C ILE A 263 9.57 -6.55 -18.16
N ILE A 264 10.19 -5.42 -18.51
CA ILE A 264 9.72 -4.51 -19.55
C ILE A 264 10.65 -4.61 -20.76
N ILE A 265 10.09 -4.82 -21.94
CA ILE A 265 10.84 -4.93 -23.19
C ILE A 265 10.32 -3.86 -24.13
N GLU A 266 11.13 -2.82 -24.31
CA GLU A 266 10.78 -1.66 -25.13
C GLU A 266 10.83 -1.99 -26.62
N GLU A 267 10.22 -1.14 -27.44
CA GLU A 267 10.25 -1.28 -28.89
C GLU A 267 11.70 -1.34 -29.42
N GLY A 268 12.00 -2.37 -30.22
CA GLY A 268 13.35 -2.65 -30.72
C GLY A 268 14.29 -3.34 -29.72
N GLY A 269 13.85 -3.59 -28.48
CA GLY A 269 14.55 -4.47 -27.53
C GLY A 269 14.35 -5.93 -27.92
N THR A 270 15.37 -6.76 -27.67
CA THR A 270 15.32 -8.21 -27.96
C THR A 270 15.64 -9.05 -26.74
N VAL A 271 14.81 -10.05 -26.44
CA VAL A 271 15.06 -11.07 -25.43
C VAL A 271 15.21 -12.43 -26.09
N LEU A 272 16.37 -13.05 -25.88
CA LEU A 272 16.59 -14.47 -26.17
C LEU A 272 16.31 -15.23 -24.88
N ASN A 273 15.15 -15.87 -24.83
CA ASN A 273 14.62 -16.45 -23.60
C ASN A 273 14.80 -17.97 -23.59
N ASN A 274 15.55 -18.46 -22.60
CA ASN A 274 15.67 -19.87 -22.24
C ASN A 274 15.07 -20.15 -20.84
N GLY A 275 14.48 -19.14 -20.20
CA GLY A 275 13.90 -19.21 -18.86
C GLY A 275 12.41 -18.92 -18.86
N ILE A 276 11.92 -18.31 -17.77
CA ILE A 276 10.51 -17.96 -17.58
C ILE A 276 10.41 -16.44 -17.47
N LEU A 277 9.48 -15.84 -18.22
CA LEU A 277 9.10 -14.43 -18.07
C LEU A 277 7.71 -14.38 -17.45
N SER A 278 7.62 -14.03 -16.18
CA SER A 278 6.36 -13.80 -15.49
C SER A 278 5.99 -12.32 -15.54
N SER A 279 4.69 -12.04 -15.69
CA SER A 279 4.16 -10.67 -15.64
C SER A 279 4.83 -9.70 -16.64
N MET A 280 5.20 -10.19 -17.83
CA MET A 280 6.01 -9.39 -18.77
C MET A 280 5.19 -8.32 -19.48
N ASN A 281 5.86 -7.25 -19.90
CA ASN A 281 5.32 -6.27 -20.86
C ASN A 281 6.25 -6.19 -22.07
N ASN A 282 5.80 -6.72 -23.22
CA ASN A 282 6.61 -6.81 -24.43
C ASN A 282 6.09 -5.92 -25.57
N GLN A 283 6.88 -4.91 -25.94
CA GLN A 283 6.74 -4.10 -27.15
C GLN A 283 7.84 -4.40 -28.19
N GLY A 284 8.85 -5.18 -27.80
CA GLY A 284 9.99 -5.58 -28.63
C GLY A 284 9.85 -6.99 -29.20
N THR A 285 10.94 -7.76 -29.15
CA THR A 285 10.99 -9.15 -29.60
C THR A 285 11.39 -10.08 -28.46
N VAL A 286 10.60 -11.11 -28.20
CA VAL A 286 10.94 -12.23 -27.33
C VAL A 286 11.04 -13.48 -28.21
N ASN A 287 12.09 -14.27 -28.04
CA ASN A 287 12.27 -15.53 -28.75
C ASN A 287 12.62 -16.66 -27.78
N GLY A 288 11.76 -17.67 -27.71
CA GLY A 288 11.95 -18.88 -26.92
C GLY A 288 11.41 -18.83 -25.49
N GLY A 289 11.63 -19.93 -24.77
CA GLY A 289 11.35 -20.08 -23.35
C GLY A 289 9.85 -20.02 -23.03
N SER A 290 9.55 -19.73 -21.76
CA SER A 290 8.18 -19.77 -21.26
C SER A 290 7.70 -18.40 -20.79
N VAL A 291 6.40 -18.17 -20.94
CA VAL A 291 5.68 -16.99 -20.42
C VAL A 291 4.67 -17.47 -19.37
N SER A 292 4.64 -16.80 -18.22
CA SER A 292 3.75 -17.15 -17.12
C SER A 292 3.05 -15.93 -16.49
N GLY A 293 2.07 -16.19 -15.63
CA GLY A 293 1.28 -15.15 -14.96
C GLY A 293 0.44 -14.35 -15.97
N THR A 294 0.15 -13.10 -15.64
CA THR A 294 -0.59 -12.18 -16.52
C THR A 294 0.39 -11.29 -17.26
N SER A 295 0.56 -11.56 -18.56
CA SER A 295 1.54 -10.89 -19.42
C SER A 295 0.87 -10.11 -20.56
N PHE A 296 1.57 -9.09 -21.06
CA PHE A 296 1.11 -8.20 -22.13
C PHE A 296 2.09 -8.24 -23.30
N ASN A 297 1.57 -8.37 -24.52
CA ASN A 297 2.35 -8.39 -25.74
C ASN A 297 1.73 -7.49 -26.81
N SER A 298 2.43 -6.42 -27.18
CA SER A 298 2.17 -5.61 -28.38
C SER A 298 3.29 -5.75 -29.44
N GLY A 299 4.40 -6.41 -29.09
CA GLY A 299 5.51 -6.75 -29.97
C GLY A 299 5.41 -8.14 -30.60
N LEU A 300 6.58 -8.77 -30.83
CA LEU A 300 6.71 -10.14 -31.33
C LEU A 300 7.08 -11.10 -30.18
N LEU A 301 6.26 -12.14 -30.01
CA LEU A 301 6.53 -13.28 -29.14
C LEU A 301 6.72 -14.53 -30.00
N ALA A 302 7.95 -14.96 -30.22
CA ALA A 302 8.28 -16.07 -31.12
C ALA A 302 8.68 -17.33 -30.33
N GLN A 303 8.24 -18.49 -30.83
CA GLN A 303 8.69 -19.81 -30.37
C GLN A 303 8.59 -20.02 -28.85
N SER A 304 7.60 -19.39 -28.22
CA SER A 304 7.45 -19.37 -26.76
C SER A 304 6.35 -20.33 -26.32
N GLU A 305 6.46 -20.84 -25.09
CA GLU A 305 5.41 -21.61 -24.43
C GLU A 305 4.65 -20.73 -23.44
N ILE A 306 3.35 -20.54 -23.64
CA ILE A 306 2.46 -19.92 -22.64
C ILE A 306 2.06 -21.01 -21.66
N MET A 307 2.45 -20.85 -20.40
CA MET A 307 2.24 -21.87 -19.37
C MET A 307 0.76 -22.02 -18.98
N GLU A 308 0.43 -23.18 -18.42
CA GLU A 308 -0.91 -23.44 -17.88
C GLU A 308 -1.26 -22.44 -16.76
N GLY A 309 -2.52 -22.02 -16.71
CA GLY A 309 -3.01 -21.01 -15.76
C GLY A 309 -2.53 -19.58 -16.04
N SER A 310 -1.79 -19.35 -17.12
CA SER A 310 -1.27 -18.03 -17.48
C SER A 310 -2.22 -17.31 -18.44
N ILE A 311 -2.20 -15.97 -18.40
CA ILE A 311 -2.99 -15.09 -19.26
C ILE A 311 -2.02 -14.27 -20.10
N LEU A 312 -2.17 -14.31 -21.41
CA LEU A 312 -1.46 -13.43 -22.35
C LEU A 312 -2.45 -12.51 -23.05
N HIS A 313 -2.35 -11.21 -22.76
CA HIS A 313 -3.03 -10.16 -23.51
C HIS A 313 -2.17 -9.76 -24.70
N ASN A 314 -2.50 -10.27 -25.89
CA ASN A 314 -1.76 -10.00 -27.12
C ASN A 314 -2.32 -8.74 -27.83
N ALA A 315 -2.25 -7.60 -27.14
CA ALA A 315 -2.80 -6.30 -27.54
C ALA A 315 -2.22 -5.74 -28.86
N GLY A 316 -2.69 -6.26 -29.99
CA GLY A 316 -2.18 -5.92 -31.33
C GLY A 316 -0.84 -6.56 -31.71
N GLY A 317 -0.21 -7.30 -30.79
CA GLY A 317 1.06 -8.00 -31.00
C GLY A 317 0.95 -9.23 -31.91
N THR A 318 2.08 -9.88 -32.16
CA THR A 318 2.17 -11.13 -32.93
C THR A 318 2.78 -12.25 -32.08
N VAL A 319 2.10 -13.37 -32.00
CA VAL A 319 2.65 -14.64 -31.51
C VAL A 319 3.03 -15.51 -32.72
N PHE A 320 4.31 -15.87 -32.83
CA PHE A 320 4.87 -16.62 -33.97
C PHE A 320 5.36 -18.00 -33.55
N GLY A 321 4.56 -19.03 -33.84
CA GLY A 321 4.80 -20.40 -33.43
C GLY A 321 4.91 -20.60 -31.91
N GLY A 322 5.20 -21.82 -31.48
CA GLY A 322 5.24 -22.19 -30.06
C GLY A 322 4.00 -22.93 -29.59
N ILE A 323 3.74 -22.91 -28.28
CA ILE A 323 2.71 -23.72 -27.63
C ILE A 323 1.89 -22.83 -26.68
N ASN A 324 0.56 -22.90 -26.76
CA ASN A 324 -0.33 -22.33 -25.76
C ASN A 324 -0.86 -23.42 -24.82
N ARG A 325 -0.64 -23.29 -23.51
CA ARG A 325 -1.35 -24.07 -22.48
C ARG A 325 -2.21 -23.20 -21.56
N GLY A 326 -2.12 -21.88 -21.69
CA GLY A 326 -2.88 -20.91 -20.92
C GLY A 326 -4.01 -20.29 -21.74
N SER A 327 -4.31 -19.04 -21.46
CA SER A 327 -5.31 -18.24 -22.16
C SER A 327 -4.62 -17.12 -22.93
N LEU A 328 -4.83 -17.05 -24.25
CA LEU A 328 -4.31 -15.99 -25.11
C LEU A 328 -5.48 -15.21 -25.70
N PHE A 329 -5.43 -13.89 -25.53
CA PHE A 329 -6.47 -12.97 -25.95
C PHE A 329 -5.97 -12.01 -27.03
N GLY A 330 -6.66 -11.97 -28.17
CA GLY A 330 -6.45 -11.00 -29.25
C GLY A 330 -5.15 -11.11 -30.07
N GLY A 331 -4.93 -10.10 -30.90
CA GLY A 331 -3.75 -9.94 -31.75
C GLY A 331 -3.57 -11.01 -32.83
N LYS A 332 -2.35 -11.15 -33.34
CA LYS A 332 -2.03 -12.04 -34.47
C LYS A 332 -1.39 -13.34 -34.01
N ILE A 333 -1.79 -14.45 -34.62
CA ILE A 333 -1.12 -15.75 -34.52
C ILE A 333 -0.55 -16.10 -35.90
N SER A 334 0.72 -16.48 -35.93
CA SER A 334 1.46 -16.80 -37.16
C SER A 334 2.37 -18.01 -37.01
N GLY A 335 2.74 -18.61 -38.13
CA GLY A 335 3.53 -19.86 -38.16
C GLY A 335 2.76 -21.07 -37.63
N ASN A 336 3.50 -22.15 -37.32
CA ASN A 336 2.94 -23.39 -36.78
C ASN A 336 2.77 -23.25 -35.26
N TYR A 337 1.53 -23.25 -34.79
CA TYR A 337 1.18 -23.01 -33.40
C TYR A 337 0.38 -24.17 -32.81
N GLU A 338 0.83 -24.71 -31.68
CA GLU A 338 0.10 -25.75 -30.98
C GLU A 338 -0.72 -25.13 -29.85
N ASN A 339 -2.04 -25.17 -29.97
CA ASN A 339 -2.94 -24.71 -28.94
C ASN A 339 -3.45 -25.90 -28.11
N ARG A 340 -3.09 -25.94 -26.83
CA ARG A 340 -3.58 -26.87 -25.81
C ARG A 340 -4.40 -26.17 -24.72
N GLY A 341 -4.50 -24.85 -24.78
CA GLY A 341 -5.26 -24.01 -23.86
C GLY A 341 -6.43 -23.33 -24.56
N HIS A 342 -6.64 -22.06 -24.21
CA HIS A 342 -7.74 -21.23 -24.69
C HIS A 342 -7.24 -20.07 -25.56
N LEU A 343 -7.90 -19.85 -26.69
CA LEU A 343 -7.71 -18.71 -27.58
C LEU A 343 -9.02 -17.92 -27.66
N SER A 344 -8.98 -16.60 -27.45
CA SER A 344 -10.18 -15.77 -27.57
C SER A 344 -9.96 -14.46 -28.32
N GLY A 345 -10.90 -14.13 -29.20
CA GLY A 345 -11.00 -12.85 -29.90
C GLY A 345 -11.72 -11.74 -29.12
N THR A 346 -11.88 -11.90 -27.81
CA THR A 346 -12.30 -10.86 -26.87
C THR A 346 -11.17 -10.60 -25.88
N ASP A 347 -11.23 -9.52 -25.09
CA ASP A 347 -10.37 -9.43 -23.91
C ASP A 347 -10.85 -10.38 -22.78
N ALA A 348 -10.12 -10.36 -21.67
CA ALA A 348 -10.42 -11.19 -20.50
C ALA A 348 -11.71 -10.79 -19.77
N ASP A 349 -12.34 -9.65 -20.10
CA ASP A 349 -13.66 -9.24 -19.60
C ASP A 349 -14.78 -9.53 -20.61
N GLY A 350 -14.45 -10.15 -21.75
CA GLY A 350 -15.38 -10.44 -22.83
C GLY A 350 -15.72 -9.23 -23.70
N GLN A 351 -14.98 -8.13 -23.60
CA GLN A 351 -15.21 -6.94 -24.42
C GLN A 351 -14.49 -7.05 -25.77
N THR A 352 -15.11 -6.47 -26.79
CA THR A 352 -14.59 -6.40 -28.15
C THR A 352 -13.92 -5.04 -28.41
N GLY A 353 -12.81 -5.05 -29.15
CA GLY A 353 -12.03 -3.87 -29.50
C GLY A 353 -11.06 -4.19 -30.64
N PRO A 354 -10.57 -3.19 -31.41
CA PRO A 354 -9.71 -3.44 -32.57
C PRO A 354 -8.42 -4.18 -32.23
N ASP A 355 -7.87 -3.95 -31.03
CA ASP A 355 -6.66 -4.63 -30.52
C ASP A 355 -6.94 -6.02 -29.92
N ASN A 356 -8.22 -6.35 -29.70
CA ASN A 356 -8.69 -7.61 -29.11
C ASN A 356 -9.10 -8.64 -30.17
N ILE A 357 -9.12 -8.27 -31.46
CA ILE A 357 -9.48 -9.20 -32.53
C ILE A 357 -8.36 -10.21 -32.74
N MET A 358 -8.69 -11.49 -32.59
CA MET A 358 -7.74 -12.55 -32.90
C MET A 358 -7.68 -12.78 -34.41
N THR A 359 -6.48 -12.68 -34.98
CA THR A 359 -6.24 -12.89 -36.42
C THR A 359 -5.26 -14.03 -36.63
N ILE A 360 -5.73 -15.10 -37.27
CA ILE A 360 -4.89 -16.21 -37.72
C ILE A 360 -4.34 -15.85 -39.09
N THR A 361 -3.07 -15.46 -39.13
CA THR A 361 -2.43 -14.89 -40.31
C THR A 361 -2.28 -15.90 -41.45
N GLN A 362 -2.08 -15.39 -42.66
CA GLN A 362 -1.84 -16.23 -43.83
C GLN A 362 -0.60 -17.11 -43.63
N GLY A 363 -0.72 -18.40 -43.97
CA GLY A 363 0.35 -19.39 -43.81
C GLY A 363 0.54 -19.88 -42.37
N ALA A 364 -0.22 -19.38 -41.40
CA ALA A 364 -0.28 -19.95 -40.07
C ALA A 364 -1.05 -21.28 -40.08
N GLU A 365 -0.59 -22.25 -39.28
CA GLU A 365 -1.33 -23.47 -38.99
C GLU A 365 -1.45 -23.60 -37.47
N VAL A 366 -2.69 -23.56 -36.96
CA VAL A 366 -2.97 -23.71 -35.54
C VAL A 366 -3.68 -25.04 -35.31
N HIS A 367 -3.14 -25.83 -34.39
CA HIS A 367 -3.66 -27.15 -34.05
C HIS A 367 -4.22 -27.14 -32.63
N GLY A 368 -5.43 -27.67 -32.42
CA GLY A 368 -5.88 -28.00 -31.07
C GLY A 368 -6.58 -26.88 -30.29
N GLY A 369 -7.03 -27.29 -29.11
CA GLY A 369 -7.43 -26.41 -28.01
C GLY A 369 -8.78 -25.73 -28.22
N ASP A 370 -9.10 -24.84 -27.28
CA ASP A 370 -10.39 -24.20 -27.18
C ASP A 370 -10.35 -22.80 -27.81
N MET A 371 -11.43 -22.43 -28.49
CA MET A 371 -11.58 -21.15 -29.17
C MET A 371 -12.90 -20.47 -28.79
N ALA A 372 -12.86 -19.16 -28.60
CA ALA A 372 -14.01 -18.33 -28.31
C ALA A 372 -13.93 -16.93 -28.96
N GLY A 373 -15.05 -16.22 -28.97
CA GLY A 373 -15.14 -14.86 -29.49
C GLY A 373 -15.13 -14.78 -31.02
N GLU A 374 -14.84 -13.60 -31.55
CA GLU A 374 -14.75 -13.37 -32.99
C GLU A 374 -13.29 -13.49 -33.48
N LEU A 375 -13.04 -14.38 -34.43
CA LEU A 375 -11.72 -14.61 -35.00
C LEU A 375 -11.71 -14.28 -36.50
N ILE A 376 -10.65 -13.63 -36.98
CA ILE A 376 -10.36 -13.48 -38.41
C ILE A 376 -9.43 -14.60 -38.85
N LEU A 377 -9.86 -15.38 -39.84
CA LEU A 377 -9.13 -16.55 -40.30
C LEU A 377 -8.62 -16.40 -41.74
N MET A 378 -7.30 -16.27 -41.87
CA MET A 378 -6.57 -16.27 -43.15
C MET A 378 -5.60 -17.47 -43.29
N GLY A 379 -5.30 -18.16 -42.19
CA GLY A 379 -4.50 -19.38 -42.14
C GLY A 379 -5.34 -20.67 -42.08
N LEU A 380 -4.75 -21.74 -41.56
CA LEU A 380 -5.39 -23.03 -41.34
C LEU A 380 -5.61 -23.25 -39.84
N LEU A 381 -6.82 -23.63 -39.46
CA LEU A 381 -7.10 -24.18 -38.13
C LEU A 381 -7.47 -25.66 -38.23
N ARG A 382 -6.95 -26.47 -37.30
CA ARG A 382 -7.12 -27.92 -37.31
C ARG A 382 -7.40 -28.47 -35.91
N ASP A 383 -8.32 -29.44 -35.82
CA ASP A 383 -8.58 -30.23 -34.60
C ASP A 383 -9.00 -29.37 -33.38
N LEU A 384 -10.12 -28.66 -33.50
CA LEU A 384 -10.49 -27.55 -32.60
C LEU A 384 -11.73 -27.84 -31.76
N ARG A 385 -11.85 -27.10 -30.65
CA ARG A 385 -13.06 -26.99 -29.83
C ARG A 385 -13.58 -25.55 -29.80
N PHE A 386 -14.80 -25.32 -30.27
CA PHE A 386 -15.45 -24.00 -30.26
C PHE A 386 -16.45 -23.86 -29.10
N SER A 387 -16.48 -22.68 -28.49
CA SER A 387 -17.58 -22.27 -27.61
C SER A 387 -18.82 -21.86 -28.42
N ALA A 388 -20.00 -21.88 -27.81
CA ALA A 388 -21.29 -21.63 -28.47
C ALA A 388 -21.37 -20.28 -29.22
N GLU A 389 -20.65 -19.27 -28.72
CA GLU A 389 -20.69 -17.89 -29.24
C GLU A 389 -19.53 -17.59 -30.21
N THR A 390 -18.75 -18.60 -30.60
CA THR A 390 -17.61 -18.39 -31.50
C THR A 390 -18.09 -18.00 -32.90
N ILE A 391 -17.50 -16.93 -33.43
CA ILE A 391 -17.70 -16.48 -34.81
C ILE A 391 -16.35 -16.52 -35.52
N ILE A 392 -16.29 -17.22 -36.65
CA ILE A 392 -15.10 -17.24 -37.50
C ILE A 392 -15.40 -16.43 -38.76
N PHE A 393 -14.67 -15.35 -38.95
CA PHE A 393 -14.75 -14.53 -40.14
C PHE A 393 -13.66 -14.91 -41.14
N PHE A 394 -14.07 -15.34 -42.31
CA PHE A 394 -13.22 -15.58 -43.46
C PHE A 394 -13.31 -14.36 -44.40
N PRO A 395 -12.28 -13.50 -44.45
CA PRO A 395 -12.29 -12.34 -45.33
C PRO A 395 -12.23 -12.73 -46.81
N HIS A 396 -12.77 -11.87 -47.67
CA HIS A 396 -12.59 -11.99 -49.12
C HIS A 396 -11.11 -11.76 -49.49
N TRP A 397 -10.56 -12.55 -50.41
CA TRP A 397 -9.13 -12.53 -50.71
C TRP A 397 -8.81 -11.77 -52.01
N SER A 398 -7.73 -10.98 -52.02
CA SER A 398 -7.19 -10.35 -53.23
C SER A 398 -5.96 -11.10 -53.76
N GLU A 399 -5.08 -11.59 -52.89
CA GLU A 399 -3.97 -12.51 -53.21
C GLU A 399 -3.70 -13.40 -51.99
N GLY A 400 -3.63 -14.73 -52.16
CA GLY A 400 -3.17 -15.63 -51.08
C GLY A 400 -4.10 -16.76 -50.62
N GLY A 401 -5.35 -16.77 -51.10
CA GLY A 401 -6.35 -17.80 -50.78
C GLY A 401 -7.00 -17.62 -49.40
N PRO A 402 -8.22 -18.16 -49.21
CA PRO A 402 -8.94 -17.99 -47.96
C PRO A 402 -8.39 -18.87 -46.84
N GLY A 403 -8.63 -18.45 -45.61
CA GLY A 403 -8.40 -19.29 -44.45
C GLY A 403 -9.27 -20.56 -44.48
N ARG A 404 -8.87 -21.59 -43.73
CA ARG A 404 -9.44 -22.94 -43.82
C ARG A 404 -9.62 -23.58 -42.46
N LEU A 405 -10.63 -24.45 -42.35
CA LEU A 405 -10.75 -25.42 -41.27
C LEU A 405 -10.47 -26.83 -41.79
N ALA A 406 -9.84 -27.66 -40.96
CA ALA A 406 -9.60 -29.07 -41.25
C ALA A 406 -9.69 -29.94 -40.00
N GLY A 407 -9.80 -31.26 -40.21
CA GLY A 407 -9.76 -32.23 -39.13
C GLY A 407 -11.04 -32.27 -38.31
N GLN A 408 -10.89 -32.52 -37.01
CA GLN A 408 -12.01 -32.65 -36.08
C GLN A 408 -12.45 -31.28 -35.56
N ILE A 409 -13.72 -30.95 -35.70
CA ILE A 409 -14.30 -29.74 -35.12
C ILE A 409 -15.34 -30.17 -34.09
N ILE A 410 -15.14 -29.77 -32.85
CA ILE A 410 -16.04 -30.05 -31.74
C ILE A 410 -16.64 -28.73 -31.29
N PHE A 411 -17.92 -28.71 -30.97
CA PHE A 411 -18.53 -27.56 -30.36
C PHE A 411 -19.63 -27.94 -29.39
N LYS A 412 -19.87 -27.06 -28.43
CA LYS A 412 -20.89 -27.22 -27.39
C LYS A 412 -21.86 -26.06 -27.47
N ASP A 413 -23.15 -26.35 -27.57
CA ASP A 413 -24.19 -25.32 -27.52
C ASP A 413 -24.51 -24.91 -26.06
N SER A 414 -25.36 -23.89 -25.92
CA SER A 414 -25.79 -23.37 -24.60
C SER A 414 -26.64 -24.37 -23.79
N GLU A 415 -27.14 -25.44 -24.42
CA GLU A 415 -27.93 -26.50 -23.79
C GLU A 415 -27.08 -27.74 -23.42
N GLY A 416 -25.77 -27.71 -23.68
CA GLY A 416 -24.83 -28.78 -23.39
C GLY A 416 -24.83 -29.93 -24.40
N LEU A 417 -25.42 -29.74 -25.58
CA LEU A 417 -25.24 -30.64 -26.72
C LEU A 417 -23.83 -30.43 -27.28
N VAL A 418 -23.06 -31.51 -27.36
CA VAL A 418 -21.77 -31.53 -28.04
C VAL A 418 -21.95 -32.15 -29.41
N THR A 419 -21.59 -31.41 -30.44
CA THR A 419 -21.54 -31.88 -31.83
C THR A 419 -20.10 -31.97 -32.27
N GLU A 420 -19.76 -33.10 -32.88
CA GLU A 420 -18.47 -33.34 -33.50
C GLU A 420 -18.69 -33.47 -35.02
N ILE A 421 -17.98 -32.66 -35.79
CA ILE A 421 -17.92 -32.71 -37.25
C ILE A 421 -16.50 -33.07 -37.66
N ARG A 422 -16.36 -34.11 -38.47
CA ARG A 422 -15.07 -34.48 -39.06
C ARG A 422 -15.01 -34.03 -40.52
N ILE A 423 -14.21 -33.00 -40.78
CA ILE A 423 -13.94 -32.52 -42.14
C ILE A 423 -13.04 -33.55 -42.84
N PRO A 424 -13.47 -34.15 -43.97
CA PRO A 424 -12.64 -35.12 -44.69
C PRO A 424 -11.31 -34.53 -45.16
N ASP A 425 -10.23 -35.31 -45.18
CA ASP A 425 -8.89 -34.82 -45.55
C ASP A 425 -8.81 -34.23 -46.98
N HIS A 426 -9.72 -34.64 -47.86
CA HIS A 426 -9.81 -34.14 -49.24
C HIS A 426 -10.77 -32.94 -49.39
N ALA A 427 -11.51 -32.59 -48.34
CA ALA A 427 -12.43 -31.47 -48.35
C ALA A 427 -11.69 -30.15 -48.10
N VAL A 428 -12.20 -29.09 -48.71
CA VAL A 428 -11.74 -27.72 -48.47
C VAL A 428 -12.90 -26.96 -47.86
N PHE A 429 -12.71 -26.43 -46.66
CA PHE A 429 -13.74 -25.67 -45.96
C PHE A 429 -13.24 -24.33 -45.44
N PRO A 430 -13.97 -23.23 -45.67
CA PRO A 430 -15.12 -23.15 -46.57
C PRO A 430 -14.72 -23.41 -48.03
N ASP A 431 -15.70 -23.76 -48.87
CA ASP A 431 -15.50 -23.73 -50.32
C ASP A 431 -15.08 -22.30 -50.69
N PRO A 432 -13.94 -22.08 -51.37
CA PRO A 432 -13.54 -20.74 -51.76
C PRO A 432 -14.66 -19.96 -52.44
N GLU A 433 -15.43 -20.58 -53.34
CA GLU A 433 -16.50 -19.90 -54.09
C GLU A 433 -17.66 -19.42 -53.20
N SER A 434 -17.76 -19.93 -51.96
CA SER A 434 -18.78 -19.49 -50.99
C SER A 434 -18.45 -18.17 -50.29
N ILE A 435 -17.23 -17.65 -50.44
CA ILE A 435 -16.81 -16.39 -49.81
C ILE A 435 -17.11 -15.22 -50.73
N THR A 436 -18.15 -14.46 -50.40
CA THR A 436 -18.55 -13.24 -51.12
C THR A 436 -17.57 -12.09 -50.89
N GLU A 437 -17.75 -10.96 -51.58
CA GLU A 437 -16.95 -9.75 -51.37
C GLU A 437 -17.01 -9.22 -49.92
N SER A 438 -18.11 -9.49 -49.19
CA SER A 438 -18.25 -9.13 -47.77
C SER A 438 -17.55 -10.12 -46.83
N GLY A 439 -16.95 -11.18 -47.35
CA GLY A 439 -16.45 -12.32 -46.57
C GLY A 439 -17.57 -13.25 -46.10
N LEU A 440 -17.16 -14.37 -45.50
CA LEU A 440 -18.03 -15.38 -44.92
C LEU A 440 -17.91 -15.35 -43.39
N ARG A 441 -19.02 -15.20 -42.68
CA ARG A 441 -19.09 -15.38 -41.23
C ARG A 441 -19.67 -16.76 -40.94
N LEU A 442 -18.88 -17.58 -40.26
CA LEU A 442 -19.27 -18.90 -39.84
C LEU A 442 -19.61 -18.88 -38.36
N ASN A 443 -20.83 -19.31 -38.05
CA ASN A 443 -21.25 -19.69 -36.72
C ASN A 443 -21.54 -21.20 -36.67
N LEU A 444 -21.92 -21.66 -35.49
CA LEU A 444 -22.27 -23.04 -35.22
C LEU A 444 -23.28 -23.65 -36.20
N GLN A 445 -24.36 -22.91 -36.44
CA GLN A 445 -25.49 -23.38 -37.24
C GLN A 445 -25.06 -23.55 -38.69
N ASN A 446 -24.35 -22.56 -39.23
CA ASN A 446 -23.93 -22.58 -40.63
C ASN A 446 -22.91 -23.69 -40.91
N LEU A 447 -22.06 -24.03 -39.94
CA LEU A 447 -21.14 -25.16 -40.08
C LEU A 447 -21.89 -26.51 -40.08
N SER A 448 -22.86 -26.68 -39.18
CA SER A 448 -23.67 -27.90 -39.09
C SER A 448 -24.50 -28.10 -40.36
N ASP A 449 -25.17 -27.05 -40.84
CA ASP A 449 -25.98 -27.09 -42.07
C ASP A 449 -25.12 -27.48 -43.28
N TYR A 450 -23.91 -26.90 -43.40
CA TYR A 450 -22.98 -27.23 -44.48
C TYR A 450 -22.50 -28.68 -44.40
N ALA A 451 -22.15 -29.16 -43.21
CA ALA A 451 -21.72 -30.54 -43.02
C ALA A 451 -22.82 -31.54 -43.37
N GLN A 452 -24.08 -31.22 -43.06
CA GLN A 452 -25.25 -32.04 -43.44
C GLN A 452 -25.44 -32.06 -44.97
N GLU A 453 -25.34 -30.90 -45.64
CA GLU A 453 -25.45 -30.81 -47.11
C GLU A 453 -24.35 -31.64 -47.81
N LYS A 454 -23.13 -31.63 -47.27
CA LYS A 454 -21.99 -32.37 -47.83
C LYS A 454 -21.88 -33.82 -47.36
N GLU A 455 -22.86 -34.31 -46.59
CA GLU A 455 -22.89 -35.68 -46.04
C GLU A 455 -21.62 -36.04 -45.24
N TRP A 456 -21.08 -35.07 -44.50
CA TRP A 456 -19.92 -35.32 -43.62
C TRP A 456 -20.31 -36.12 -42.38
N ASN A 457 -19.30 -36.70 -41.72
CA ASN A 457 -19.54 -37.42 -40.47
C ASN A 457 -19.81 -36.42 -39.33
N ILE A 458 -21.04 -36.45 -38.83
CA ILE A 458 -21.53 -35.67 -37.70
C ILE A 458 -21.94 -36.63 -36.60
N SER A 459 -21.49 -36.38 -35.37
CA SER A 459 -21.96 -37.09 -34.18
C SER A 459 -22.39 -36.13 -33.10
N GLU A 460 -23.47 -36.46 -32.40
CA GLU A 460 -24.06 -35.61 -31.36
C GLU A 460 -24.19 -36.38 -30.05
N ARG A 461 -23.83 -35.73 -28.93
CA ARG A 461 -23.99 -36.28 -27.59
C ARG A 461 -24.40 -35.18 -26.61
N LYS A 462 -25.43 -35.44 -25.80
CA LYS A 462 -25.84 -34.54 -24.73
C LYS A 462 -25.03 -34.81 -23.45
N ILE A 463 -24.35 -33.80 -22.92
CA ILE A 463 -23.63 -33.90 -21.65
C ILE A 463 -24.60 -33.57 -20.51
N MET A 464 -24.71 -34.46 -19.51
CA MET A 464 -25.53 -34.21 -18.32
C MET A 464 -24.79 -33.26 -17.36
N GLN A 465 -25.54 -32.38 -16.68
CA GLN A 465 -25.08 -31.22 -15.88
C GLN A 465 -23.93 -31.47 -14.87
N ALA A 466 -23.64 -32.72 -14.48
CA ALA A 466 -22.57 -33.07 -13.55
C ALA A 466 -21.15 -33.11 -14.17
N GLU A 467 -21.03 -33.12 -15.49
CA GLU A 467 -19.75 -33.06 -16.22
C GLU A 467 -19.43 -31.64 -16.74
N ALA A 468 -20.28 -30.65 -16.43
CA ALA A 468 -20.18 -29.28 -16.96
C ALA A 468 -19.11 -28.42 -16.27
N GLU A 469 -18.62 -28.80 -15.09
CA GLU A 469 -17.59 -28.07 -14.34
C GLU A 469 -16.17 -28.27 -14.91
N GLU A 470 -15.96 -29.21 -15.83
CA GLU A 470 -14.62 -29.54 -16.36
C GLU A 470 -14.35 -28.97 -17.77
N SER A 471 -15.33 -28.31 -18.40
CA SER A 471 -15.16 -27.80 -19.77
C SER A 471 -15.23 -26.27 -19.81
N ILE A 472 -14.05 -25.65 -19.91
CA ILE A 472 -13.77 -24.21 -20.02
C ILE A 472 -13.76 -23.51 -18.65
N PRO A 473 -12.58 -23.19 -18.07
CA PRO A 473 -12.51 -22.50 -16.81
C PRO A 473 -13.15 -21.11 -16.93
N PRO A 474 -13.91 -20.64 -15.93
CA PRO A 474 -14.36 -19.25 -15.88
C PRO A 474 -13.13 -18.32 -15.89
N LEU A 475 -13.29 -17.17 -16.54
CA LEU A 475 -12.27 -16.11 -16.59
C LEU A 475 -11.74 -15.83 -15.17
N PRO A 476 -10.42 -15.85 -14.92
CA PRO A 476 -9.87 -15.65 -13.57
C PRO A 476 -10.30 -14.29 -13.00
N LEU A 477 -10.88 -14.31 -11.81
CA LEU A 477 -11.51 -13.15 -11.15
C LEU A 477 -10.53 -12.18 -10.47
N GLU A 478 -9.22 -12.31 -10.65
CA GLU A 478 -8.24 -11.46 -9.95
C GLU A 478 -7.38 -10.64 -10.90
N TYR A 479 -7.91 -9.46 -11.23
CA TYR A 479 -7.11 -8.33 -11.71
C TYR A 479 -6.28 -7.78 -10.55
N HIS A 480 -4.97 -7.97 -10.58
CA HIS A 480 -4.04 -7.06 -9.92
C HIS A 480 -3.45 -6.14 -10.98
N ILE A 481 -4.16 -5.03 -11.20
CA ILE A 481 -3.67 -3.91 -11.99
C ILE A 481 -2.53 -3.26 -11.20
N ILE A 482 -1.28 -3.54 -11.57
CA ILE A 482 -0.16 -2.64 -11.25
C ILE A 482 -0.19 -1.54 -12.30
N LEU A 483 -1.04 -0.54 -12.10
CA LEU A 483 -0.94 0.74 -12.80
C LEU A 483 0.36 1.41 -12.33
N LYS A 484 1.44 1.26 -13.09
CA LYS A 484 2.55 2.23 -13.04
C LYS A 484 2.20 3.37 -13.99
N ILE A 485 1.72 4.44 -13.37
CA ILE A 485 1.63 5.77 -13.96
C ILE A 485 3.07 6.18 -14.30
N GLY A 486 3.38 6.28 -15.59
CA GLY A 486 4.50 7.04 -16.13
C GLY A 486 3.99 8.38 -16.65
#